data_AF-A0A353NPX1-F1
#
_entry.id   AF-A0A353NPX1-F1
#
_cell.length_a   1.000
_cell.length_b   1.000
_cell.length_c   1.000
_cell.angle_alpha   90.00
_cell.angle_beta   90.00
_cell.angle_gamma   90.00
#
_symmetry.space_group_name_H-M   'P 1'
#
loop_
_entity.id
_entity.type
_entity.pdbx_description
1 polymer ?
#
loop_
_entity_poly.entity_id
_entity_poly.type
_entity_poly.pdbx_seq_one_letter_code
_entity_poly.pdbx_strand_id
1 'polypeptide(L)'
;MSKSPEELYQERKKRYEDAIALRVPDRVPVSIQWGFFPARYAGITCETYMYDYEKALNASIKAHEDFAPDVAESPYSTRVIGNALDAVGFKQLKWAGRGLDANSPYQFVEGEYMPPEEYDHLIEDPTDWIIRKYWPRVCSKLEGFGNLAPLKNVISYYFGIPFGFAPFGTEEGQQALEALKNAGNSSLKAAAYAGKFGQEMAKRGFPMRDA
;
A
#
# COMPACT_ATOMS: atom_id res chain seq x y z
N MET A 1 -5.99 -5.09 40.16
CA MET A 1 -5.30 -6.11 39.35
C MET A 1 -5.18 -5.57 37.94
N SER A 2 -4.02 -5.71 37.29
CA SER A 2 -3.87 -5.37 35.87
C SER A 2 -4.66 -6.37 35.03
N LYS A 3 -5.47 -5.89 34.08
CA LYS A 3 -6.21 -6.75 33.14
C LYS A 3 -5.22 -7.54 32.27
N SER A 4 -5.58 -8.77 31.93
CA SER A 4 -4.84 -9.59 30.98
C SER A 4 -4.96 -9.04 29.55
N PRO A 5 -4.02 -9.37 28.65
CA PRO A 5 -4.12 -8.98 27.24
C PRO A 5 -5.43 -9.45 26.58
N GLU A 6 -5.91 -10.65 26.91
CA GLU A 6 -7.18 -11.17 26.36
C GLU A 6 -8.39 -10.35 26.84
N GLU A 7 -8.46 -10.00 28.12
CA GLU A 7 -9.52 -9.13 28.64
C GLU A 7 -9.49 -7.75 27.98
N LEU A 8 -8.30 -7.16 27.81
CA LEU A 8 -8.13 -5.90 27.11
C LEU A 8 -8.55 -5.98 25.64
N TYR A 9 -8.23 -7.10 24.97
CA TYR A 9 -8.62 -7.35 23.59
C TYR A 9 -10.14 -7.31 23.44
N GLN A 10 -10.85 -8.12 24.24
CA GLN A 10 -12.31 -8.24 24.15
C GLN A 10 -13.01 -6.93 24.51
N GLU A 11 -12.52 -6.22 25.53
CA GLU A 11 -13.08 -4.94 25.93
C GLU A 11 -12.91 -3.88 24.83
N ARG A 12 -11.70 -3.74 24.29
CA ARG A 12 -11.41 -2.80 23.19
C ARG A 12 -12.20 -3.14 21.94
N LYS A 13 -12.27 -4.43 21.60
CA LYS A 13 -13.01 -4.93 20.44
C LYS A 13 -14.49 -4.57 20.57
N LYS A 14 -15.10 -4.92 21.71
CA LYS A 14 -16.51 -4.58 21.98
C LYS A 14 -16.75 -3.07 21.91
N ARG A 15 -15.89 -2.26 22.53
CA ARG A 15 -15.98 -0.80 22.50
C ARG A 15 -15.97 -0.24 21.07
N TYR A 16 -15.07 -0.76 20.24
CA TYR A 16 -14.93 -0.35 18.85
C TYR A 16 -16.13 -0.81 17.99
N GLU A 17 -16.54 -2.07 18.13
CA GLU A 17 -17.69 -2.64 17.41
C GLU A 17 -19.01 -1.96 17.79
N ASP A 18 -19.24 -1.68 19.07
CA ASP A 18 -20.44 -0.98 19.52
C ASP A 18 -20.49 0.45 18.95
N ALA A 19 -19.36 1.15 18.89
CA ALA A 19 -19.29 2.48 18.29
C ALA A 19 -19.56 2.45 16.76
N ILE A 20 -18.99 1.49 16.03
CA ILE A 20 -19.27 1.30 14.59
C ILE A 20 -20.75 0.96 14.37
N ALA A 21 -21.33 0.13 15.23
CA ALA A 21 -22.72 -0.28 15.17
C ALA A 21 -23.72 0.77 15.71
N LEU A 22 -23.24 1.99 16.02
CA LEU A 22 -24.05 3.09 16.56
C LEU A 22 -24.76 2.75 17.89
N ARG A 23 -24.18 1.86 18.68
CA ARG A 23 -24.58 1.58 20.07
C ARG A 23 -23.81 2.48 21.02
N VAL A 24 -24.21 2.51 22.29
CA VAL A 24 -23.49 3.26 23.34
C VAL A 24 -22.39 2.37 23.93
N PRO A 25 -21.10 2.62 23.63
CA PRO A 25 -19.99 1.89 24.24
C PRO A 25 -19.76 2.35 25.69
N ASP A 26 -18.88 1.66 26.40
CA ASP A 26 -18.46 2.02 27.76
C ASP A 26 -17.70 3.35 27.83
N ARG A 27 -16.99 3.71 26.74
CA ARG A 27 -16.45 5.05 26.46
C ARG A 27 -16.19 5.22 24.96
N VAL A 28 -15.93 6.44 24.52
CA VAL A 28 -15.53 6.72 23.13
C VAL A 28 -14.23 5.97 22.80
N PRO A 29 -14.18 5.16 21.73
CA PRO A 29 -12.96 4.49 21.30
C PRO A 29 -11.96 5.47 20.70
N VAL A 30 -10.67 5.21 20.93
CA VAL A 30 -9.55 5.95 20.34
C VAL A 30 -8.93 5.11 19.22
N SER A 31 -9.03 5.61 18.00
CA SER A 31 -8.30 5.09 16.84
C SER A 31 -7.35 6.16 16.34
N ILE A 32 -6.12 5.79 16.01
CA ILE A 32 -5.08 6.75 15.61
C ILE A 32 -4.63 6.44 14.18
N GLN A 33 -4.66 7.45 13.32
CA GLN A 33 -3.95 7.42 12.04
C GLN A 33 -2.51 7.88 12.27
N TRP A 34 -1.62 6.93 12.48
CA TRP A 34 -0.25 7.19 12.96
C TRP A 34 0.63 8.01 12.02
N GLY A 35 0.38 7.97 10.70
CA GLY A 35 1.29 8.56 9.72
C GLY A 35 2.71 8.01 9.91
N PHE A 36 3.68 8.90 10.12
CA PHE A 36 5.09 8.57 10.41
C PHE A 36 5.49 8.75 11.89
N PHE A 37 4.53 8.99 12.78
CA PHE A 37 4.82 9.15 14.20
C PHE A 37 5.58 7.96 14.82
N PRO A 38 5.22 6.68 14.55
CA PRO A 38 5.94 5.54 15.12
C PRO A 38 7.42 5.52 14.75
N ALA A 39 7.77 5.94 13.53
CA ALA A 39 9.16 6.05 13.09
C ALA A 39 9.93 7.05 13.96
N ARG A 40 9.40 8.28 14.08
CA ARG A 40 10.05 9.36 14.85
C ARG A 40 10.14 9.01 16.32
N TYR A 41 9.08 8.43 16.89
CA TYR A 41 9.03 8.03 18.28
C TYR A 41 10.03 6.91 18.61
N ALA A 42 10.25 5.98 17.69
CA ALA A 42 11.25 4.92 17.81
C ALA A 42 12.67 5.34 17.44
N GLY A 43 12.90 6.61 17.05
CA GLY A 43 14.20 7.13 16.68
C GLY A 43 14.74 6.65 15.33
N ILE A 44 13.87 6.18 14.42
CA ILE A 44 14.23 5.80 13.05
C ILE A 44 13.72 6.84 12.04
N THR A 45 14.36 6.90 10.87
CA THR A 45 13.94 7.81 9.80
C THR A 45 12.64 7.35 9.14
N CYS A 46 11.89 8.29 8.55
CA CYS A 46 10.72 7.96 7.71
C CYS A 46 11.13 7.01 6.56
N GLU A 47 12.30 7.20 5.96
CA GLU A 47 12.84 6.30 4.93
C GLU A 47 13.04 4.90 5.50
N THR A 48 13.71 4.74 6.65
CA THR A 48 13.86 3.42 7.27
C THR A 48 12.51 2.74 7.50
N TYR A 49 11.52 3.49 7.97
CA TYR A 49 10.17 2.99 8.21
C TYR A 49 9.45 2.54 6.94
N MET A 50 9.71 3.17 5.79
CA MET A 50 9.10 2.81 4.51
C MET A 50 9.69 1.54 3.87
N TYR A 51 10.93 1.20 4.19
CA TYR A 51 11.71 0.18 3.47
C TYR A 51 12.06 -1.05 4.32
N ASP A 52 12.29 -0.87 5.63
CA ASP A 52 12.70 -1.93 6.55
C ASP A 52 11.48 -2.49 7.30
N TYR A 53 10.98 -3.63 6.80
CA TYR A 53 9.77 -4.26 7.33
C TYR A 53 9.86 -4.59 8.82
N GLU A 54 11.02 -5.01 9.32
CA GLU A 54 11.19 -5.42 10.72
C GLU A 54 11.32 -4.22 11.65
N LYS A 55 12.07 -3.19 11.26
CA LYS A 55 12.12 -1.94 12.03
C LYS A 55 10.77 -1.25 12.08
N ALA A 56 10.01 -1.29 10.98
CA ALA A 56 8.63 -0.79 10.96
C ALA A 56 7.72 -1.56 11.92
N LEU A 57 7.88 -2.89 12.01
CA LEU A 57 7.14 -3.73 12.96
C LEU A 57 7.39 -3.28 14.39
N ASN A 58 8.66 -3.22 14.78
CA ASN A 58 9.09 -2.91 16.14
C ASN A 58 8.70 -1.49 16.55
N ALA A 59 8.90 -0.51 15.66
CA ALA A 59 8.49 0.88 15.90
C ALA A 59 6.97 1.01 16.08
N SER A 60 6.19 0.29 15.27
CA SER A 60 4.73 0.32 15.34
C SER A 60 4.21 -0.33 16.62
N ILE A 61 4.73 -1.51 16.99
CA ILE A 61 4.37 -2.18 18.24
C ILE A 61 4.66 -1.27 19.43
N LYS A 62 5.86 -0.67 19.49
CA LYS A 62 6.24 0.26 20.55
C LYS A 62 5.27 1.43 20.68
N ALA A 63 4.91 2.07 19.57
CA ALA A 63 3.95 3.18 19.59
C ALA A 63 2.57 2.73 20.10
N HIS A 64 2.10 1.55 19.72
CA HIS A 64 0.80 1.05 20.20
C HIS A 64 0.83 0.67 21.69
N GLU A 65 1.92 0.07 22.17
CA GLU A 65 2.05 -0.28 23.60
C GLU A 65 2.11 0.96 24.49
N ASP A 66 2.90 1.96 24.10
CA ASP A 66 3.14 3.15 24.94
C ASP A 66 1.96 4.13 24.95
N PHE A 67 1.21 4.24 23.86
CA PHE A 67 0.07 5.16 23.72
C PHE A 67 -1.30 4.48 23.84
N ALA A 68 -1.33 3.15 23.75
CA ALA A 68 -2.48 2.30 24.04
C ALA A 68 -3.81 2.71 23.35
N PRO A 69 -3.86 2.90 22.01
CA PRO A 69 -5.14 3.09 21.32
C PRO A 69 -6.07 1.88 21.52
N ASP A 70 -7.36 2.05 21.23
CA ASP A 70 -8.33 0.95 21.32
C ASP A 70 -8.22 -0.03 20.16
N VAL A 71 -7.69 0.41 19.02
CA VAL A 71 -7.45 -0.46 17.85
C VAL A 71 -6.03 -0.27 17.31
N ALA A 72 -5.45 -1.36 16.83
CA ALA A 72 -4.19 -1.38 16.13
C ALA A 72 -4.36 -1.02 14.66
N GLU A 73 -3.41 -0.26 14.13
CA GLU A 73 -3.39 0.22 12.77
C GLU A 73 -2.09 -0.22 12.09
N SER A 74 -2.21 -1.02 11.03
CA SER A 74 -1.07 -1.62 10.34
C SER A 74 -0.42 -0.61 9.39
N PRO A 75 0.90 -0.43 9.41
CA PRO A 75 1.57 0.49 8.49
C PRO A 75 1.80 -0.11 7.10
N TYR A 76 1.60 -1.42 6.90
CA TYR A 76 2.10 -2.14 5.73
C TYR A 76 1.30 -1.94 4.44
N SER A 77 0.06 -1.47 4.53
CA SER A 77 -0.76 -1.16 3.35
C SER A 77 -0.54 0.26 2.80
N THR A 78 0.19 1.12 3.55
CA THR A 78 0.14 2.58 3.32
C THR A 78 1.44 3.31 3.58
N ARG A 79 2.30 2.83 4.50
CA ARG A 79 3.59 3.47 4.84
C ARG A 79 4.79 2.60 4.42
N VAL A 80 4.74 1.29 4.68
CA VAL A 80 5.82 0.35 4.32
C VAL A 80 5.70 -0.10 2.85
N ILE A 81 5.65 0.89 1.95
CA ILE A 81 5.38 0.71 0.52
C ILE A 81 6.53 1.17 -0.37
N GLY A 82 7.63 1.67 0.20
CA GLY A 82 8.75 2.27 -0.54
C GLY A 82 9.35 1.34 -1.60
N ASN A 83 9.52 0.06 -1.26
CA ASN A 83 10.02 -0.96 -2.19
C ASN A 83 9.10 -1.15 -3.41
N ALA A 84 7.79 -1.12 -3.21
CA ALA A 84 6.82 -1.28 -4.30
C ALA A 84 6.77 -0.03 -5.21
N LEU A 85 6.83 1.16 -4.61
CA LEU A 85 6.86 2.42 -5.36
C LEU A 85 8.16 2.57 -6.19
N ASP A 86 9.32 2.24 -5.61
CA ASP A 86 10.60 2.21 -6.32
C ASP A 86 10.58 1.17 -7.47
N ALA A 87 9.94 0.02 -7.24
CA ALA A 87 9.87 -1.05 -8.23
C ALA A 87 9.12 -0.61 -9.50
N VAL A 88 8.05 0.18 -9.40
CA VAL A 88 7.32 0.69 -10.57
C VAL A 88 7.77 2.08 -11.03
N GLY A 89 8.61 2.76 -10.25
CA GLY A 89 9.03 4.13 -10.53
C GLY A 89 7.86 5.11 -10.43
N PHE A 90 7.14 5.07 -9.30
CA PHE A 90 5.94 5.89 -9.09
C PHE A 90 6.25 7.40 -9.09
N LYS A 91 5.48 8.19 -9.84
CA LYS A 91 5.77 9.61 -10.12
C LYS A 91 4.89 10.61 -9.34
N GLN A 92 3.70 10.20 -8.90
CA GLN A 92 2.72 11.10 -8.25
C GLN A 92 3.05 11.40 -6.79
N LEU A 93 4.14 10.87 -6.26
CA LEU A 93 4.53 11.03 -4.87
C LEU A 93 6.03 11.33 -4.80
N LYS A 94 6.42 12.28 -3.96
CA LYS A 94 7.76 12.34 -3.39
C LYS A 94 7.68 11.84 -1.95
N TRP A 95 8.68 11.09 -1.53
CA TRP A 95 8.72 10.50 -0.19
C TRP A 95 10.13 10.48 0.37
N ALA A 96 10.25 10.05 1.62
CA ALA A 96 11.51 9.99 2.32
C ALA A 96 12.59 9.25 1.50
N GLY A 97 13.67 9.96 1.18
CA GLY A 97 14.78 9.43 0.38
C GLY A 97 14.53 9.42 -1.13
N ARG A 98 13.35 9.82 -1.62
CA ARG A 98 13.00 9.95 -3.05
C ARG A 98 12.32 11.30 -3.29
N GLY A 99 13.15 12.31 -3.53
CA GLY A 99 12.72 13.68 -3.77
C GLY A 99 12.49 14.51 -2.50
N LEU A 100 12.64 13.91 -1.32
CA LEU A 100 12.59 14.56 0.00
C LEU A 100 13.67 13.98 0.93
N ASP A 101 14.01 14.72 1.99
CA ASP A 101 14.91 14.25 3.04
C ASP A 101 14.43 12.96 3.70
N ALA A 102 15.35 12.17 4.26
CA ALA A 102 15.08 10.86 4.84
C ALA A 102 14.03 10.86 5.98
N ASN A 103 13.73 12.01 6.59
CA ASN A 103 12.74 12.13 7.67
C ASN A 103 11.51 12.99 7.32
N SER A 104 11.39 13.37 6.05
CA SER A 104 10.23 14.08 5.52
C SER A 104 9.13 13.08 5.15
N PRO A 105 7.85 13.38 5.47
CA PRO A 105 6.72 12.53 5.09
C PRO A 105 6.42 12.67 3.59
N TYR A 106 5.25 12.23 3.15
CA TYR A 106 4.83 12.32 1.75
C TYR A 106 4.54 13.75 1.27
N GLN A 107 4.86 13.98 0.00
CA GLN A 107 4.35 15.11 -0.77
C GLN A 107 3.75 14.60 -2.08
N PHE A 108 2.47 14.86 -2.29
CA PHE A 108 1.82 14.54 -3.57
C PHE A 108 2.32 15.48 -4.67
N VAL A 109 2.51 14.95 -5.87
CA VAL A 109 2.90 15.70 -7.07
C VAL A 109 1.70 15.72 -8.00
N GLU A 110 1.07 16.89 -8.09
CA GLU A 110 -0.07 17.09 -8.98
C GLU A 110 0.37 17.17 -10.45
N GLY A 111 -0.50 16.71 -11.32
CA GLY A 111 -0.32 16.73 -12.77
C GLY A 111 -1.61 16.34 -13.48
N GLU A 112 -1.70 16.67 -14.76
CA GLU A 112 -2.79 16.21 -15.62
C GLU A 112 -2.44 14.82 -16.17
N TYR A 113 -3.12 13.79 -15.64
CA TYR A 113 -2.89 12.39 -16.03
C TYR A 113 -4.01 11.80 -16.90
N MET A 114 -5.09 12.55 -17.08
CA MET A 114 -6.23 12.22 -17.92
C MET A 114 -6.78 13.53 -18.49
N PRO A 115 -6.44 13.86 -19.73
CA PRO A 115 -7.03 15.02 -20.37
C PRO A 115 -8.47 14.71 -20.82
N PRO A 116 -9.33 15.72 -21.02
CA PRO A 116 -10.76 15.52 -21.27
C PRO A 116 -11.11 14.63 -22.47
N GLU A 117 -10.26 14.64 -23.50
CA GLU A 117 -10.42 13.81 -24.70
C GLU A 117 -10.31 12.30 -24.44
N GLU A 118 -9.85 11.88 -23.26
CA GLU A 118 -9.72 10.46 -22.91
C GLU A 118 -10.88 9.91 -22.07
N TYR A 119 -11.88 10.74 -21.73
CA TYR A 119 -13.04 10.25 -20.96
C TYR A 119 -13.80 9.15 -21.69
N ASP A 120 -14.02 9.30 -23.00
CA ASP A 120 -14.72 8.29 -23.80
C ASP A 120 -13.95 6.96 -23.81
N HIS A 121 -12.61 7.00 -23.85
CA HIS A 121 -11.77 5.79 -23.79
C HIS A 121 -11.89 5.09 -22.43
N LEU A 122 -11.82 5.84 -21.32
CA LEU A 122 -12.03 5.27 -19.98
C LEU A 122 -13.43 4.65 -19.84
N ILE A 123 -14.47 5.32 -20.36
CA ILE A 123 -15.85 4.84 -20.25
C ILE A 123 -16.06 3.56 -21.07
N GLU A 124 -15.52 3.51 -22.29
CA GLU A 124 -15.67 2.35 -23.18
C GLU A 124 -14.86 1.15 -22.66
N ASP A 125 -13.62 1.36 -22.23
CA ASP A 125 -12.73 0.30 -21.79
C ASP A 125 -11.78 0.78 -20.67
N PRO A 126 -12.24 0.75 -19.40
CA PRO A 126 -11.46 1.27 -18.29
C PRO A 126 -10.18 0.47 -18.04
N THR A 127 -10.19 -0.84 -18.34
CA THR A 127 -9.00 -1.69 -18.15
C THR A 127 -7.91 -1.31 -19.14
N ASP A 128 -8.28 -1.15 -20.41
CA ASP A 128 -7.35 -0.77 -21.47
C ASP A 128 -6.79 0.64 -21.25
N TRP A 129 -7.63 1.60 -20.86
CA TRP A 129 -7.19 2.94 -20.52
C TRP A 129 -6.21 2.93 -19.33
N ILE A 130 -6.50 2.17 -18.26
CA ILE A 130 -5.60 2.07 -17.10
C ILE A 130 -4.24 1.51 -17.50
N ILE A 131 -4.20 0.39 -18.22
CA ILE A 131 -2.95 -0.32 -18.53
C ILE A 131 -2.11 0.45 -19.57
N ARG A 132 -2.74 0.99 -20.62
CA ARG A 132 -2.02 1.58 -21.75
C ARG A 132 -1.91 3.10 -21.71
N LYS A 133 -2.70 3.80 -20.89
CA LYS A 133 -2.63 5.26 -20.75
C LYS A 133 -2.19 5.66 -19.36
N TYR A 134 -2.92 5.25 -18.32
CA TYR A 134 -2.70 5.76 -16.97
C TYR A 134 -1.40 5.25 -16.34
N TRP A 135 -1.19 3.93 -16.29
CA TRP A 135 0.00 3.33 -15.67
C TRP A 135 1.31 3.83 -16.28
N PRO A 136 1.49 3.88 -17.62
CA PRO A 136 2.66 4.49 -18.25
C PRO A 136 2.95 5.92 -17.76
N ARG A 137 1.90 6.71 -17.50
CA ARG A 137 2.07 8.10 -17.06
C ARG A 137 2.50 8.22 -15.61
N VAL A 138 2.02 7.33 -14.73
CA VAL A 138 2.27 7.43 -13.28
C VAL A 138 3.38 6.51 -12.78
N CYS A 139 3.79 5.52 -13.56
CA CYS A 139 4.84 4.54 -13.24
C CYS A 139 5.88 4.53 -14.35
N SER A 140 7.07 5.12 -14.13
CA SER A 140 8.09 5.27 -15.17
C SER A 140 8.55 3.94 -15.75
N LYS A 141 8.53 2.86 -14.95
CA LYS A 141 8.97 1.54 -15.43
C LYS A 141 7.88 0.76 -16.16
N LEU A 142 6.67 1.32 -16.26
CA LEU A 142 5.56 0.72 -17.00
C LEU A 142 5.27 1.46 -18.32
N GLU A 143 6.14 2.39 -18.73
CA GLU A 143 5.97 3.18 -19.97
C GLU A 143 5.81 2.29 -21.21
N GLY A 144 6.50 1.15 -21.26
CA GLY A 144 6.40 0.15 -22.33
C GLY A 144 4.97 -0.37 -22.57
N PHE A 145 4.08 -0.33 -21.58
CA PHE A 145 2.68 -0.74 -21.77
C PHE A 145 1.89 0.22 -22.65
N GLY A 146 2.35 1.46 -22.84
CA GLY A 146 1.75 2.40 -23.80
C GLY A 146 1.86 1.93 -25.26
N ASN A 147 2.83 1.05 -25.56
CA ASN A 147 3.06 0.52 -26.90
C ASN A 147 2.24 -0.76 -27.18
N LEU A 148 1.49 -1.27 -26.21
CA LEU A 148 0.65 -2.43 -26.41
C LEU A 148 -0.51 -2.09 -27.36
N ALA A 149 -0.87 -3.05 -28.22
CA ALA A 149 -2.19 -3.04 -28.84
C ALA A 149 -3.26 -3.21 -27.74
N PRO A 150 -4.51 -2.74 -27.95
CA PRO A 150 -5.58 -3.02 -27.01
C PRO A 150 -5.66 -4.51 -26.71
N LEU A 151 -5.67 -4.88 -25.43
CA LEU A 151 -5.61 -6.29 -25.05
C LEU A 151 -6.83 -7.07 -25.57
N LYS A 152 -7.98 -6.40 -25.69
CA LYS A 152 -9.20 -6.94 -26.32
C LYS A 152 -9.02 -7.34 -27.79
N ASN A 153 -8.00 -6.81 -28.47
CA ASN A 153 -7.68 -7.13 -29.86
C ASN A 153 -6.74 -8.35 -29.99
N VAL A 154 -6.20 -8.86 -28.88
CA VAL A 154 -5.35 -10.06 -28.92
C VAL A 154 -6.21 -11.28 -29.24
N ILE A 155 -5.99 -11.84 -30.43
CA ILE A 155 -6.67 -13.06 -30.88
C ILE A 155 -6.25 -14.21 -29.97
N SER A 156 -7.14 -14.64 -29.08
CA SER A 156 -6.91 -15.70 -28.08
C SER A 156 -6.93 -17.13 -28.66
N TYR A 157 -6.85 -17.24 -29.99
CA TYR A 157 -6.79 -18.50 -30.74
C TYR A 157 -5.34 -18.84 -31.10
N TYR A 158 -5.02 -20.12 -31.28
CA TYR A 158 -3.63 -20.60 -31.37
C TYR A 158 -2.79 -19.95 -32.48
N PHE A 159 -3.40 -19.51 -33.58
CA PHE A 159 -2.70 -18.80 -34.65
C PHE A 159 -2.43 -17.32 -34.33
N GLY A 160 -3.24 -16.70 -33.48
CA GLY A 160 -3.09 -15.30 -33.10
C GLY A 160 -2.24 -15.08 -31.85
N ILE A 161 -2.31 -16.02 -30.90
CA ILE A 161 -1.68 -15.87 -29.59
C ILE A 161 -0.15 -15.69 -29.62
N PRO A 162 0.64 -16.33 -30.51
CA PRO A 162 2.10 -16.16 -30.52
C PRO A 162 2.52 -14.74 -30.89
N PHE A 163 1.83 -14.11 -31.85
CA PHE A 163 2.11 -12.71 -32.24
C PHE A 163 1.51 -11.71 -31.24
N GLY A 164 0.38 -12.05 -30.62
CA GLY A 164 -0.23 -11.23 -29.57
C GLY A 164 0.68 -10.99 -28.36
N PHE A 165 1.62 -11.90 -28.10
CA PHE A 165 2.58 -11.76 -27.00
C PHE A 165 3.93 -11.14 -27.38
N ALA A 166 4.18 -10.87 -28.66
CA ALA A 166 5.44 -10.26 -29.12
C ALA A 166 5.81 -8.96 -28.38
N PRO A 167 4.87 -8.04 -28.05
CA PRO A 167 5.20 -6.82 -27.31
C PRO A 167 5.80 -7.07 -25.93
N PHE A 168 5.43 -8.16 -25.25
CA PHE A 168 5.99 -8.52 -23.94
C PHE A 168 7.42 -9.07 -24.02
N GLY A 169 7.88 -9.46 -25.22
CA GLY A 169 9.24 -9.89 -25.48
C GLY A 169 10.21 -8.75 -25.84
N THR A 170 9.71 -7.54 -26.05
CA THR A 170 10.55 -6.34 -26.25
C THR A 170 11.29 -5.98 -24.98
N GLU A 171 12.34 -5.16 -25.10
CA GLU A 171 13.08 -4.69 -23.92
C GLU A 171 12.16 -3.92 -22.96
N GLU A 172 11.35 -3.01 -23.48
CA GLU A 172 10.42 -2.21 -22.69
C GLU A 172 9.32 -3.07 -22.05
N GLY A 173 8.81 -4.07 -22.77
CA GLY A 173 7.83 -5.02 -22.27
C GLY A 173 8.38 -5.87 -21.12
N GLN A 174 9.62 -6.38 -21.25
CA GLN A 174 10.28 -7.15 -20.21
C GLN A 174 10.59 -6.31 -18.97
N GLN A 175 11.05 -5.06 -19.15
CA GLN A 175 11.26 -4.12 -18.05
C GLN A 175 9.97 -3.85 -17.27
N ALA A 176 8.85 -3.65 -17.96
CA ALA A 176 7.55 -3.43 -17.33
C ALA A 176 7.04 -4.67 -16.56
N LEU A 177 7.17 -5.86 -17.15
CA LEU A 177 6.82 -7.12 -16.48
C LEU A 177 7.68 -7.37 -15.23
N GLU A 178 8.99 -7.12 -15.31
CA GLU A 178 9.89 -7.27 -14.16
C GLU A 178 9.61 -6.22 -13.07
N ALA A 179 9.25 -4.99 -13.44
CA ALA A 179 8.80 -3.96 -12.51
C ALA A 179 7.55 -4.40 -11.74
N LEU A 180 6.53 -4.90 -12.43
CA LEU A 180 5.31 -5.44 -11.79
C LEU A 180 5.63 -6.62 -10.86
N LYS A 181 6.46 -7.56 -11.31
CA LYS A 181 6.88 -8.70 -10.50
C LYS A 181 7.58 -8.26 -9.21
N ASN A 182 8.50 -7.30 -9.30
CA ASN A 182 9.22 -6.78 -8.13
C ASN A 182 8.33 -6.00 -7.17
N ALA A 183 7.38 -5.22 -7.70
CA ALA A 183 6.37 -4.54 -6.91
C ALA A 183 5.43 -5.53 -6.20
N GLY A 184 4.99 -6.57 -6.90
CA GLY A 184 4.19 -7.66 -6.36
C GLY A 184 4.90 -8.42 -5.24
N ASN A 185 6.16 -8.81 -5.45
CA ASN A 185 6.99 -9.48 -4.44
C ASN A 185 7.14 -8.61 -3.17
N SER A 186 7.38 -7.31 -3.35
CA SER A 186 7.46 -6.36 -2.23
C SER A 186 6.12 -6.25 -1.48
N SER A 187 5.02 -6.22 -2.22
CA SER A 187 3.66 -6.14 -1.65
C SER A 187 3.28 -7.42 -0.89
N LEU A 188 3.65 -8.60 -1.40
CA LEU A 188 3.46 -9.88 -0.69
C LEU A 188 4.29 -9.94 0.60
N LYS A 189 5.51 -9.41 0.57
CA LYS A 189 6.35 -9.29 1.76
C LYS A 189 5.73 -8.33 2.79
N ALA A 190 5.21 -7.19 2.35
CA ALA A 190 4.46 -6.26 3.21
C ALA A 190 3.23 -6.94 3.83
N ALA A 191 2.46 -7.72 3.05
CA ALA A 191 1.29 -8.45 3.53
C ALA A 191 1.64 -9.51 4.59
N ALA A 192 2.73 -10.25 4.40
CA ALA A 192 3.22 -11.20 5.40
C ALA A 192 3.54 -10.49 6.75
N TYR A 193 4.16 -9.31 6.68
CA TYR A 193 4.44 -8.51 7.88
C TYR A 193 3.19 -7.87 8.47
N ALA A 194 2.17 -7.53 7.67
CA ALA A 194 0.87 -7.08 8.16
C ALA A 194 0.18 -8.18 8.99
N GLY A 195 0.24 -9.44 8.52
CA GLY A 195 -0.22 -10.61 9.26
C GLY A 195 0.55 -10.80 10.57
N LYS A 196 1.88 -10.69 10.53
CA LYS A 196 2.74 -10.75 11.73
C LYS A 196 2.39 -9.64 12.73
N PHE A 197 2.19 -8.41 12.27
CA PHE A 197 1.77 -7.28 13.09
C PHE A 197 0.43 -7.57 13.77
N GLY A 198 -0.58 -8.04 13.03
CA GLY A 198 -1.88 -8.39 13.61
C GLY A 198 -1.79 -9.45 14.71
N GLN A 199 -0.99 -10.51 14.48
CA GLN A 199 -0.75 -11.54 15.50
C GLN A 199 -0.07 -10.98 16.75
N GLU A 200 0.95 -10.14 16.59
CA GLU A 200 1.68 -9.53 17.70
C GLU A 200 0.81 -8.54 18.48
N MET A 201 -0.03 -7.76 17.80
CA MET A 201 -0.96 -6.82 18.44
C MET A 201 -2.09 -7.54 19.19
N ALA A 202 -2.62 -8.64 18.64
CA ALA A 202 -3.62 -9.45 19.32
C ALA A 202 -3.07 -10.04 20.65
N LYS A 203 -1.84 -10.58 20.64
CA LYS A 203 -1.15 -11.06 21.87
C LYS A 203 -0.99 -9.97 22.94
N ARG A 204 -0.97 -8.70 22.53
CA ARG A 204 -0.83 -7.51 23.38
C ARG A 204 -2.17 -6.88 23.76
N GLY A 205 -3.28 -7.49 23.36
CA GLY A 205 -4.62 -7.04 23.69
C GLY A 205 -5.16 -5.94 22.79
N PHE A 206 -4.67 -5.80 21.57
CA PHE A 206 -5.16 -4.81 20.61
C PHE A 206 -5.85 -5.50 19.42
N PRO A 207 -7.16 -5.27 19.22
CA PRO A 207 -7.83 -5.67 17.99
C PRO A 207 -7.36 -4.81 16.82
N MET A 208 -7.40 -5.35 15.60
CA MET A 208 -7.07 -4.59 14.39
C MET A 208 -8.24 -3.68 14.02
N ARG A 209 -7.93 -2.47 13.54
CA ARG A 209 -8.94 -1.47 13.09
C ARG A 209 -9.80 -1.98 11.94
N ASP A 210 -9.19 -2.77 11.04
CA ASP A 210 -9.78 -3.20 9.77
C ASP A 210 -10.19 -4.69 9.81
N ALA A 211 -10.43 -5.25 11.01
CA ALA A 211 -10.87 -6.65 11.21
C ALA A 211 -12.39 -6.82 11.15
#